data_AF-A0A3N9NYK8-F1
#
_entry.id   AF-A0A3N9NYK8-F1
#
_cell.length_a   1.000
_cell.length_b   1.000
_cell.length_c   1.000
_cell.angle_alpha   90.00
_cell.angle_beta   90.00
_cell.angle_gamma   90.00
#
_symmetry.space_group_name_H-M   'P 1'
#
loop_
_entity.id
_entity.type
_entity.pdbx_description
1 polymer ?
#
loop_
_entity_poly.entity_id
_entity_poly.type
_entity_poly.pdbx_seq_one_letter_code
_entity_poly.pdbx_strand_id
1 'polypeptide(L)'
;MNWDKLLERFIRQLALEKGLADNTLFAYRNDLSRYIDYLKEQHIDQVEQITPLLMQNYIGLLYDIGLSSNSMARNFSAIRSFHRYLIMNNLCEGDPSELLETPRRKRKL
;
A
#
# COMPACT_ATOMS: atom_id res chain seq x y z
N MET A 1 3.28 15.59 -1.64
CA MET A 1 3.01 14.76 -2.84
C MET A 1 1.51 14.71 -3.08
N ASN A 2 1.07 14.57 -4.34
CA ASN A 2 -0.35 14.36 -4.65
C ASN A 2 -0.63 12.87 -4.75
N TRP A 3 -1.01 12.25 -3.63
CA TRP A 3 -1.23 10.80 -3.53
C TRP A 3 -2.30 10.28 -4.48
N ASP A 4 -3.42 10.99 -4.63
CA ASP A 4 -4.53 10.56 -5.50
C ASP A 4 -4.08 10.51 -6.97
N LYS A 5 -3.35 11.53 -7.42
CA LYS A 5 -2.80 11.56 -8.77
C LYS A 5 -1.82 10.41 -9.01
N LEU A 6 -1.02 10.05 -8.00
CA LEU A 6 -0.07 8.95 -8.08
C LEU A 6 -0.78 7.59 -8.11
N LEU A 7 -1.81 7.40 -7.29
CA LEU A 7 -2.67 6.21 -7.33
C LEU A 7 -3.28 6.02 -8.72
N GLU A 8 -3.85 7.08 -9.29
CA GLU A 8 -4.46 7.02 -10.62
C GLU A 8 -3.46 6.63 -11.71
N ARG A 9 -2.23 7.17 -11.65
CA ARG A 9 -1.17 6.81 -12.59
C ARG A 9 -0.74 5.36 -12.42
N PHE A 10 -0.57 4.91 -11.18
CA PHE A 10 -0.22 3.54 -10.86
C PHE A 10 -1.27 2.53 -11.35
N ILE A 11 -2.56 2.78 -11.09
CA ILE A 11 -3.63 1.88 -11.54
C ILE A 11 -3.69 1.82 -13.08
N ARG A 12 -3.53 2.96 -13.77
CA ARG A 12 -3.44 2.97 -15.23
C ARG A 12 -2.24 2.18 -15.75
N GLN A 13 -1.08 2.32 -15.12
CA GLN A 13 0.11 1.55 -15.50
C GLN A 13 -0.12 0.05 -15.32
N LEU A 14 -0.71 -0.38 -14.20
CA LEU A 14 -1.04 -1.79 -13.99
C LEU A 14 -1.99 -2.34 -15.05
N ALA A 15 -2.97 -1.56 -15.47
CA ALA A 15 -3.91 -1.93 -16.53
C ALA A 15 -3.20 -2.10 -17.88
N LEU A 16 -2.34 -1.14 -18.25
CA LEU A 16 -1.69 -1.11 -19.56
C LEU A 16 -0.52 -2.10 -19.68
N GLU A 17 0.36 -2.14 -18.68
CA GLU A 17 1.62 -2.89 -18.78
C GLU A 17 1.50 -4.33 -18.29
N LYS A 18 0.66 -4.57 -17.28
CA LYS A 18 0.52 -5.90 -16.65
C LYS A 18 -0.74 -6.64 -17.07
N GLY A 19 -1.66 -5.98 -17.78
CA GLY A 19 -2.92 -6.58 -18.23
C GLY A 19 -3.73 -7.20 -17.09
N LEU A 20 -3.67 -6.60 -15.88
CA LEU A 20 -4.38 -7.15 -14.72
C LEU A 20 -5.90 -7.05 -14.93
N ALA A 21 -6.61 -8.09 -14.53
CA ALA A 21 -8.07 -8.12 -14.57
C ALA A 21 -8.69 -6.96 -13.77
N ASP A 22 -9.84 -6.45 -14.23
CA ASP A 22 -10.53 -5.31 -13.61
C ASP A 22 -10.79 -5.50 -12.12
N ASN A 23 -11.16 -6.71 -11.70
CA ASN A 23 -11.38 -7.05 -10.29
C ASN A 23 -10.11 -6.88 -9.45
N THR A 24 -8.93 -7.20 -10.02
CA THR A 24 -7.63 -7.01 -9.35
C THR A 24 -7.26 -5.53 -9.28
N LEU A 25 -7.53 -4.77 -10.36
CA LEU A 25 -7.31 -3.31 -10.36
C LEU A 25 -8.20 -2.60 -9.35
N PHE A 26 -9.49 -2.96 -9.30
CA PHE A 26 -10.45 -2.43 -8.33
C PHE A 26 -10.03 -2.74 -6.90
N ALA A 27 -9.62 -3.99 -6.66
CA ALA A 27 -9.07 -4.44 -5.40
C ALA A 27 -7.86 -3.61 -4.94
N TYR A 28 -6.87 -3.45 -5.81
CA TYR A 28 -5.66 -2.67 -5.53
C TYR A 28 -5.99 -1.20 -5.28
N ARG A 29 -6.89 -0.62 -6.07
CA ARG A 29 -7.36 0.75 -5.90
C ARG A 29 -8.00 0.94 -4.52
N ASN A 30 -8.90 0.06 -4.11
CA ASN A 30 -9.56 0.16 -2.80
C ASN A 30 -8.55 0.00 -1.64
N ASP A 31 -7.64 -0.97 -1.77
CA ASP A 31 -6.61 -1.23 -0.77
C ASP A 31 -5.64 -0.04 -0.60
N LEU A 32 -5.24 0.59 -1.71
CA LEU A 32 -4.35 1.76 -1.70
C LEU A 32 -5.07 3.06 -1.34
N SER A 33 -6.35 3.21 -1.66
CA SER A 33 -7.12 4.40 -1.27
C SER A 33 -7.17 4.48 0.26
N ARG A 34 -7.49 3.36 0.95
CA ARG A 34 -7.47 3.30 2.41
C ARG A 34 -6.10 3.65 3.00
N TYR A 35 -5.03 3.15 2.39
CA TYR A 35 -3.67 3.47 2.82
C TYR A 35 -3.34 4.96 2.65
N ILE A 36 -3.69 5.53 1.50
CA ILE A 36 -3.47 6.94 1.18
C ILE A 36 -4.30 7.85 2.09
N ASP A 37 -5.54 7.50 2.38
CA ASP A 37 -6.39 8.26 3.29
C ASP A 37 -5.78 8.28 4.70
N TYR A 38 -5.29 7.13 5.17
CA TYR A 38 -4.54 7.06 6.42
C TYR A 38 -3.27 7.93 6.39
N LEU A 39 -2.48 7.92 5.31
CA LEU A 39 -1.31 8.81 5.18
C LEU A 39 -1.72 10.28 5.28
N LYS A 40 -2.80 10.68 4.62
CA LYS A 40 -3.32 12.06 4.66
C LYS A 40 -3.78 12.45 6.07
N GLU A 41 -4.46 11.55 6.78
CA GLU A 41 -4.88 11.76 8.17
C GLU A 41 -3.69 11.95 9.12
N GLN A 42 -2.58 11.25 8.85
CA GLN A 42 -1.33 11.40 9.60
C GLN A 42 -0.47 12.59 9.12
N HIS A 43 -1.00 13.44 8.23
CA HIS A 43 -0.30 14.58 7.62
C HIS A 43 0.99 14.20 6.89
N ILE A 44 1.03 13.00 6.32
CA ILE A 44 2.16 12.50 5.54
C ILE A 44 2.02 12.97 4.09
N ASP A 45 2.85 13.90 3.69
CA ASP A 45 2.89 14.44 2.35
C ASP A 45 4.06 13.90 1.52
N GLN A 46 5.03 13.19 2.11
CA GLN A 46 6.18 12.62 1.40
C GLN A 46 6.45 11.17 1.80
N VAL A 47 7.03 10.38 0.90
CA VAL A 47 7.34 8.96 1.17
C VAL A 47 8.34 8.84 2.32
N GLU A 48 9.29 9.76 2.40
CA GLU A 48 10.39 9.81 3.36
C GLU A 48 9.92 10.01 4.80
N GLN A 49 8.69 10.50 4.99
CA GLN A 49 8.09 10.66 6.32
C GLN A 49 7.42 9.37 6.83
N ILE A 50 7.30 8.34 6.00
CA ILE A 50 6.67 7.07 6.38
C ILE A 50 7.62 6.32 7.32
N THR A 51 7.22 6.21 8.59
CA THR A 51 8.01 5.53 9.61
C THR A 51 7.53 4.09 9.87
N PRO A 52 8.36 3.23 10.47
CA PRO A 52 7.94 1.89 10.91
C PRO A 52 6.74 1.91 11.85
N LEU A 53 6.70 2.87 12.78
CA LEU A 53 5.58 3.03 13.71
C LEU A 53 4.29 3.37 12.97
N LEU A 54 4.34 4.27 11.98
CA LEU A 54 3.18 4.65 11.19
C LEU A 54 2.61 3.44 10.41
N MET A 55 3.50 2.63 9.85
CA MET A 55 3.13 1.39 9.14
C MET A 55 2.53 0.34 10.09
N GLN A 56 3.08 0.17 11.29
CA GLN A 56 2.52 -0.72 12.32
C GLN A 56 1.12 -0.28 12.75
N ASN A 57 0.92 1.02 12.96
CA ASN A 57 -0.38 1.58 13.32
C ASN A 57 -1.42 1.34 12.21
N TYR A 58 -1.03 1.52 10.94
CA TYR A 58 -1.90 1.21 9.81
C TYR A 58 -2.30 -0.26 9.76
N ILE A 59 -1.34 -1.17 9.98
CA ILE A 59 -1.61 -2.61 10.06
C ILE A 59 -2.60 -2.92 11.19
N GLY A 60 -2.42 -2.31 12.37
CA GLY A 60 -3.34 -2.43 13.50
C GLY A 60 -4.76 -2.01 13.12
N LEU A 61 -4.91 -0.87 12.44
CA LEU A 61 -6.21 -0.39 11.95
C LEU A 61 -6.86 -1.40 11.00
N LEU A 62 -6.10 -2.03 10.09
CA LEU A 62 -6.65 -3.05 9.19
C LEU A 62 -7.15 -4.29 9.94
N TYR A 63 -6.47 -4.68 11.02
CA TYR A 63 -6.93 -5.74 11.91
C TYR A 63 -8.22 -5.36 12.63
N ASP A 64 -8.29 -4.13 13.17
CA ASP A 64 -9.44 -3.66 13.95
C ASP A 64 -10.72 -3.55 13.10
N ILE A 65 -10.59 -3.19 11.82
CA ILE A 65 -11.72 -3.18 10.88
C ILE A 65 -12.05 -4.57 10.30
N GLY A 66 -11.35 -5.63 10.77
CA GLY A 66 -11.70 -7.02 10.48
C GLY A 66 -11.35 -7.51 9.07
N LEU A 67 -10.29 -6.98 8.44
CA LEU A 67 -9.85 -7.51 7.14
C LEU A 67 -9.51 -9.01 7.25
N SER A 68 -10.00 -9.79 6.28
CA SER A 68 -9.61 -11.19 6.15
C SER A 68 -8.11 -11.32 5.88
N SER A 69 -7.52 -12.47 6.23
CA SER A 69 -6.10 -12.77 5.92
C SER A 69 -5.77 -12.60 4.43
N ASN A 70 -6.70 -12.96 3.53
CA ASN A 70 -6.52 -12.80 2.08
C ASN A 70 -6.53 -11.32 1.69
N SER A 71 -7.43 -10.53 2.27
CA SER A 71 -7.49 -9.08 2.07
C SER A 71 -6.24 -8.38 2.59
N MET A 72 -5.72 -8.80 3.76
CA MET A 72 -4.46 -8.31 4.31
C MET A 72 -3.28 -8.57 3.38
N ALA A 73 -3.14 -9.82 2.90
CA ALA A 73 -2.06 -10.19 1.99
C ALA A 73 -2.11 -9.40 0.67
N ARG A 74 -3.32 -9.17 0.15
CA ARG A 74 -3.52 -8.34 -1.05
C ARG A 74 -3.21 -6.87 -0.78
N ASN A 75 -3.63 -6.33 0.36
CA ASN A 75 -3.32 -4.95 0.76
C ASN A 75 -1.80 -4.72 0.83
N PHE A 76 -1.06 -5.63 1.46
CA PHE A 76 0.41 -5.57 1.48
C PHE A 76 1.02 -5.66 0.09
N SER A 77 0.51 -6.54 -0.75
CA SER A 77 0.97 -6.67 -2.14
C SER A 77 0.73 -5.40 -2.96
N ALA A 78 -0.41 -4.73 -2.74
CA ALA A 78 -0.74 -3.45 -3.35
C ALA A 78 0.20 -2.34 -2.88
N ILE A 79 0.42 -2.20 -1.56
CA ILE A 79 1.32 -1.18 -0.99
C ILE A 79 2.76 -1.36 -1.47
N ARG A 80 3.28 -2.59 -1.45
CA ARG A 80 4.64 -2.88 -1.96
C ARG A 80 4.77 -2.57 -3.45
N SER A 81 3.76 -2.92 -4.24
CA SER A 81 3.76 -2.62 -5.68
C SER A 81 3.70 -1.10 -5.94
N PHE A 82 2.96 -0.36 -5.11
CA PHE A 82 2.86 1.09 -5.24
C PHE A 82 4.17 1.80 -4.88
N HIS A 83 4.82 1.46 -3.77
CA HIS A 83 6.12 2.05 -3.41
C HIS A 83 7.21 1.71 -4.44
N ARG A 84 7.24 0.48 -4.95
CA ARG A 84 8.12 0.13 -6.08
C ARG A 84 7.84 0.99 -7.31
N TYR A 85 6.57 1.24 -7.63
CA TYR A 85 6.21 2.15 -8.72
C TYR A 85 6.77 3.56 -8.50
N LEU A 86 6.68 4.10 -7.27
CA LEU A 86 7.22 5.41 -6.95
C LEU A 86 8.74 5.48 -7.15
N ILE A 87 9.47 4.46 -6.68
CA ILE A 87 10.92 4.35 -6.85
C ILE A 87 11.29 4.24 -8.33
N MET A 88 10.63 3.35 -9.08
CA MET A 88 10.90 3.15 -10.52
C MET A 88 10.65 4.41 -11.35
N ASN A 89 9.81 5.33 -10.86
CA ASN A 89 9.52 6.60 -11.51
C ASN A 89 10.32 7.78 -10.91
N ASN A 90 11.34 7.50 -10.08
CA ASN A 90 12.16 8.51 -9.39
C ASN A 90 11.33 9.52 -8.59
N LEU A 91 10.24 9.06 -7.97
CA LEU A 91 9.35 9.88 -7.14
C LEU A 91 9.69 9.82 -5.65
N CYS A 92 10.54 8.88 -5.25
CA CYS A 92 11.12 8.75 -3.91
C CYS A 92 12.41 7.91 -4.00
N GLU A 93 13.28 8.04 -3.00
CA GLU A 93 14.56 7.31 -2.94
C GLU A 93 14.51 6.09 -2.01
N GLY A 94 13.59 6.07 -1.04
CA GLY A 94 13.43 4.98 -0.07
C GLY A 94 12.22 4.09 -0.36
N ASP A 95 12.32 2.80 0.02
CA ASP A 95 11.20 1.85 0.02
C ASP A 95 10.67 1.61 1.45
N PRO A 96 9.71 2.42 1.95
CA PRO A 96 9.13 2.18 3.27
C PRO A 96 8.26 0.91 3.30
N SER A 97 7.97 0.29 2.14
CA SER A 97 7.23 -0.97 2.09
C SER A 97 8.09 -2.17 2.51
N GLU A 98 9.41 -2.02 2.62
CA GLU A 98 10.28 -3.03 3.24
C GLU A 98 9.89 -3.30 4.71
N LEU A 99 9.30 -2.29 5.37
CA LEU A 99 8.79 -2.36 6.74
C LEU A 99 7.54 -3.25 6.85
N LEU A 100 6.88 -3.55 5.73
CA LEU A 100 5.82 -4.54 5.64
C LEU A 100 6.45 -5.95 5.61
N GLU A 101 6.98 -6.39 6.75
CA GLU A 101 7.12 -7.83 6.95
C GLU A 101 5.73 -8.44 7.01
N THR A 102 5.40 -9.26 6.00
CA THR A 102 4.23 -10.16 6.05
C THR A 102 4.22 -10.80 7.44
N PRO A 103 3.10 -10.80 8.18
CA PRO A 103 3.06 -11.43 9.49
C PRO A 103 3.50 -12.87 9.26
N ARG A 104 4.72 -13.22 9.67
CA ARG A 104 5.10 -14.62 9.81
C ARG A 104 4.03 -15.16 10.73
N ARG A 105 3.19 -16.07 10.22
CA ARG A 105 2.26 -16.84 11.05
C ARG A 105 3.08 -17.30 12.25
N LYS A 106 2.96 -16.64 13.39
CA LYS A 106 3.31 -17.27 14.65
C LYS A 106 2.31 -18.42 14.73
N ARG A 107 2.78 -19.63 14.41
CA ARG A 107 2.05 -20.86 14.73
C ARG A 107 1.61 -20.67 16.18
N LYS A 108 0.30 -20.69 16.42
CA LYS A 108 -0.19 -20.91 17.78
C LYS A 108 0.42 -22.24 18.22
N LEU A 109 1.19 -22.19 19.31
CA LEU A 109 1.54 -23.37 20.10
C LEU A 109 0.26 -23.91 20.75
#